data_AF-A0A1F6DKB9-F1
#
_entry.id   AF-A0A1F6DKB9-F1
#
_cell.length_a   1.000
_cell.length_b   1.000
_cell.length_c   1.000
_cell.angle_alpha   90.00
_cell.angle_beta   90.00
_cell.angle_gamma   90.00
#
_symmetry.space_group_name_H-M   'P 1'
#
loop_
_entity.id
_entity.type
_entity.pdbx_description
1 polymer ?
#
loop_
_entity_poly.entity_id
_entity_poly.type
_entity_poly.pdbx_seq_one_letter_code
_entity_poly.pdbx_strand_id
1 'polypeptide(L)'
;MGTQRESLGRVVVVKPYRKHGNGAVGSGRQQSTGKRVFVYQVHEGGKRELLRSSEGPTLAAAMKPLRSAKLVPTWVDVKNKGETYF
;
A
#
# COMPACT_ATOMS: atom_id res chain seq x y z
N MET A 1 1.38 32.54 -6.21
CA MET A 1 1.97 31.20 -6.02
C MET A 1 1.23 30.54 -4.88
N GLY A 2 0.31 29.61 -5.18
CA GLY A 2 -0.46 28.93 -4.14
C GLY A 2 0.47 28.04 -3.32
N THR A 3 0.52 28.27 -2.01
CA THR A 3 1.20 27.41 -1.05
C THR A 3 0.60 26.01 -1.19
N GLN A 4 1.33 25.08 -1.80
CA GLN A 4 1.03 23.66 -1.68
C GLN A 4 1.09 23.36 -0.19
N ARG A 5 -0.08 23.19 0.44
CA ARG A 5 -0.17 22.68 1.80
C ARG A 5 0.50 21.31 1.79
N GLU A 6 1.66 21.21 2.41
CA GLU A 6 2.31 19.93 2.62
C GLU A 6 1.35 19.05 3.42
N SER A 7 0.91 17.95 2.82
CA SER A 7 0.04 16.98 3.47
C SER A 7 0.85 16.20 4.49
N LEU A 8 0.93 16.75 5.71
CA LEU A 8 1.48 16.08 6.88
C LEU A 8 0.53 14.94 7.31
N GLY A 9 1.09 13.82 7.77
CA GLY A 9 0.31 12.66 8.23
C GLY A 9 0.84 11.34 7.71
N ARG A 10 -0.05 10.35 7.58
CA ARG A 10 0.32 9.03 7.06
C ARG A 10 -0.22 8.84 5.66
N VAL A 11 0.56 8.17 4.82
CA VAL A 11 0.14 7.80 3.48
C VAL A 11 0.27 6.29 3.30
N VAL A 12 -0.83 5.68 2.87
CA VAL A 12 -0.86 4.29 2.44
C VAL A 12 -0.76 4.24 0.93
N VAL A 13 0.21 3.49 0.42
CA VAL A 13 0.44 3.29 -1.01
C VAL A 13 0.17 1.83 -1.36
N VAL A 14 -0.80 1.59 -2.23
CA VAL A 14 -1.16 0.25 -2.71
C VAL A 14 -0.63 0.05 -4.13
N LYS A 15 0.25 -0.94 -4.29
CA LYS A 15 0.80 -1.37 -5.58
C LYS A 15 0.38 -2.81 -5.91
N PRO A 16 0.13 -3.12 -7.18
CA PRO A 16 0.00 -4.51 -7.60
C PRO A 16 1.35 -5.22 -7.43
N TYR A 17 1.32 -6.46 -6.94
CA TYR A 17 2.48 -7.33 -6.83
C TYR A 17 2.24 -8.57 -7.71
N ARG A 18 3.14 -8.82 -8.66
CA ARG A 18 3.16 -10.08 -9.39
C ARG A 18 4.21 -10.96 -8.72
N LYS A 19 3.78 -12.11 -8.20
CA LYS A 19 4.74 -13.16 -7.84
C LYS A 19 5.29 -13.68 -9.18
N HIS A 20 6.53 -13.34 -9.52
CA HIS A 20 7.20 -13.91 -10.70
C HIS A 20 7.21 -15.43 -10.52
N GLY A 21 6.33 -16.12 -11.23
CA GLY A 21 6.47 -17.55 -11.45
C GLY A 21 7.59 -17.74 -12.45
N ASN A 22 8.62 -18.52 -12.08
CA ASN A 22 9.63 -18.99 -13.02
C ASN A 22 8.94 -19.63 -14.24
N GLY A 23 9.02 -18.99 -15.40
CA GLY A 23 9.17 -19.60 -16.72
C GLY A 23 8.15 -20.63 -17.24
N ALA A 24 7.08 -20.98 -16.54
CA ALA A 24 6.10 -21.95 -17.04
C ALA A 24 4.97 -21.26 -17.81
N VAL A 25 5.18 -21.07 -19.12
CA VAL A 25 4.15 -20.64 -20.08
C VAL A 25 3.29 -21.87 -20.40
N GLY A 26 2.29 -22.14 -19.56
CA GLY A 26 1.40 -23.27 -19.79
C GLY A 26 0.20 -23.24 -18.85
N SER A 27 -0.99 -23.15 -19.45
CA SER A 27 -2.30 -23.36 -18.82
C SER A 27 -2.82 -22.25 -17.89
N GLY A 28 -3.63 -21.35 -18.46
CA GLY A 28 -4.98 -21.00 -17.97
C GLY A 28 -5.20 -20.47 -16.55
N ARG A 29 -4.18 -20.29 -15.72
CA ARG A 29 -4.33 -19.75 -14.35
C ARG A 29 -3.87 -18.31 -14.35
N GLN A 30 -4.85 -17.40 -14.29
CA GLN A 30 -4.68 -16.00 -13.88
C GLN A 30 -3.52 -15.90 -12.90
N GLN A 31 -2.41 -15.29 -13.34
CA GLN A 31 -1.27 -14.99 -12.48
C GLN A 31 -1.84 -14.30 -11.23
N SER A 32 -1.79 -14.97 -10.08
CA SER A 32 -2.37 -14.44 -8.85
C SER A 32 -1.65 -13.14 -8.52
N THR A 33 -2.31 -12.03 -8.85
CA THR A 33 -1.74 -10.68 -8.72
C THR A 33 -2.06 -10.24 -7.32
N GLY A 34 -1.10 -10.37 -6.42
CA GLY A 34 -1.21 -9.89 -5.05
C GLY A 34 -1.24 -8.36 -4.96
N LYS A 35 -1.40 -7.87 -3.75
CA LYS A 35 -1.29 -6.46 -3.39
C LYS A 35 -0.13 -6.28 -2.43
N ARG A 36 0.66 -5.25 -2.67
CA ARG A 36 1.68 -4.76 -1.75
C ARG A 36 1.27 -3.39 -1.25
N VAL A 37 1.23 -3.24 0.05
CA VAL A 37 0.80 -2.03 0.75
C VAL A 37 1.98 -1.49 1.52
N PHE A 38 2.27 -0.21 1.34
CA PHE A 38 3.31 0.51 2.06
C PHE A 38 2.66 1.61 2.89
N VAL A 39 3.09 1.75 4.14
CA VAL A 39 2.66 2.85 5.00
C VAL A 39 3.86 3.75 5.23
N TYR A 40 3.74 5.01 4.82
CA TYR A 40 4.75 6.03 5.06
C TYR A 40 4.25 7.07 6.05
N GLN A 41 5.16 7.60 6.86
CA GLN A 41 4.99 8.86 7.57
C GLN A 41 5.49 9.98 6.66
N VAL A 42 4.68 11.02 6.45
CA VAL A 42 5.08 12.23 5.74
C VAL A 42 5.53 13.26 6.77
N HIS A 43 6.78 13.67 6.67
CA HIS A 43 7.42 14.70 7.49
C HIS A 43 7.43 16.04 6.75
N GLU A 44 7.77 17.10 7.48
CA GLU A 44 7.99 18.43 6.90
C GLU A 44 9.04 18.40 5.77
N GLY A 45 8.78 19.16 4.71
CA GLY A 45 9.59 19.17 3.48
C GLY A 45 9.30 17.98 2.55
N GLY A 46 8.17 17.29 2.72
CA GLY A 46 7.71 16.21 1.84
C GLY A 46 8.50 14.90 1.96
N LYS A 47 9.34 14.76 2.99
CA LYS A 47 10.12 13.53 3.22
C LYS A 47 9.18 12.39 3.64
N ARG A 48 9.30 11.24 2.99
CA ARG A 48 8.51 10.03 3.29
C ARG A 48 9.38 9.00 3.98
N GLU A 49 9.03 8.63 5.20
CA GLU A 49 9.66 7.56 5.96
C GLU A 49 8.80 6.30 5.91
N LEU A 50 9.37 5.16 5.51
CA LEU A 50 8.64 3.89 5.46
C LEU A 50 8.48 3.33 6.87
N LEU A 51 7.25 3.30 7.39
CA LEU A 51 6.96 2.70 8.69
C LEU A 51 6.86 1.17 8.59
N ARG A 52 6.09 0.68 7.62
CA ARG A 52 5.89 -0.75 7.41
C ARG A 52 5.38 -1.04 6.01
N SER A 53 5.68 -2.23 5.51
CA SER A 53 5.05 -2.78 4.32
C SER A 53 4.43 -4.14 4.60
N SER A 54 3.38 -4.49 3.87
CA SER A 54 2.78 -5.82 3.90
C SER A 54 2.32 -6.24 2.51
N GLU A 55 2.27 -7.53 2.28
CA GLU A 55 1.93 -8.15 1.01
C GLU A 55 0.89 -9.24 1.25
N GLY A 56 -0.02 -9.41 0.30
CA GLY A 56 -1.05 -10.43 0.40
C GLY A 56 -1.71 -10.71 -0.94
N PRO A 57 -2.47 -11.82 -1.05
CA PRO A 57 -3.20 -12.15 -2.26
C PRO A 57 -4.31 -11.13 -2.59
N THR A 58 -4.83 -10.42 -1.57
CA THR A 58 -5.83 -9.36 -1.71
C THR A 58 -5.43 -8.13 -0.90
N LEU A 59 -6.07 -6.99 -1.16
CA LEU A 59 -5.86 -5.77 -0.35
C LEU A 59 -6.19 -6.03 1.11
N ALA A 60 -7.30 -6.73 1.40
CA ALA A 60 -7.71 -7.05 2.76
C ALA A 60 -6.64 -7.88 3.50
N ALA A 61 -6.04 -8.87 2.83
CA ALA A 61 -4.97 -9.68 3.41
C ALA A 61 -3.71 -8.85 3.70
N ALA A 62 -3.30 -7.99 2.76
CA ALA A 62 -2.16 -7.09 2.97
C ALA A 62 -2.44 -6.00 4.02
N MET A 63 -3.69 -5.59 4.19
CA MET A 63 -4.09 -4.56 5.15
C MET A 63 -4.23 -5.09 6.58
N LYS A 64 -4.58 -6.36 6.75
CA LYS A 64 -4.78 -7.00 8.06
C LYS A 64 -3.62 -6.75 9.04
N PRO A 65 -2.35 -7.06 8.72
CA PRO A 65 -1.24 -6.81 9.65
C PRO A 65 -0.96 -5.32 9.88
N LEU A 66 -1.29 -4.43 8.93
CA LEU A 66 -1.12 -2.98 9.08
C LEU A 66 -2.16 -2.38 10.04
N ARG A 67 -3.41 -2.89 9.98
CA ARG A 67 -4.49 -2.54 10.93
C ARG A 67 -4.23 -3.14 12.32
N SER A 68 -3.77 -4.40 12.39
CA SER A 68 -3.36 -5.01 13.65
C SER A 68 -2.22 -4.25 14.33
N ALA A 69 -1.29 -3.70 13.55
CA ALA A 69 -0.21 -2.84 14.05
C ALA A 69 -0.65 -1.39 14.37
N LYS A 70 -1.95 -1.06 14.25
CA LYS A 70 -2.50 0.30 14.45
C LYS A 70 -1.83 1.38 13.58
N LEU A 71 -1.27 0.98 12.44
CA LEU A 71 -0.63 1.91 11.48
C LEU A 71 -1.67 2.54 10.55
N VAL A 72 -2.70 1.78 10.20
CA VAL A 72 -3.85 2.22 9.40
C VAL A 72 -5.12 2.07 10.24
N PRO A 73 -5.88 3.15 10.49
CA PRO A 73 -7.15 3.05 11.20
C PRO A 73 -8.19 2.23 10.44
N THR A 74 -9.13 1.63 11.17
CA THR A 74 -10.17 0.78 10.58
C THR A 74 -11.22 1.56 9.78
N TRP A 75 -11.44 2.82 10.14
CA TRP A 75 -12.38 3.75 9.51
C TRP A 75 -11.83 4.42 8.25
N VAL A 76 -10.53 4.30 7.96
CA VAL A 76 -9.94 4.81 6.72
C VAL A 76 -10.27 3.85 5.58
N ASP A 77 -10.95 4.38 4.56
CA ASP A 77 -11.16 3.68 3.30
C ASP A 77 -9.91 3.81 2.40
N VAL A 78 -9.24 2.69 2.16
CA VAL A 78 -7.98 2.66 1.42
C VAL A 78 -8.26 2.29 -0.03
N LYS A 79 -7.79 3.15 -0.95
CA LYS A 79 -7.91 2.90 -2.39
C LYS A 79 -7.24 1.59 -2.78
N ASN A 80 -7.85 0.84 -3.69
CA ASN A 80 -7.32 -0.43 -4.18
C ASN A 80 -6.05 -0.30 -5.05
N LYS A 81 -5.69 0.93 -5.43
CA LYS A 81 -4.46 1.31 -6.14
C LYS A 81 -4.15 2.77 -5.84
N GLY A 82 -2.85 3.08 -5.73
CA GLY A 82 -2.38 4.46 -5.55
C GLY A 82 -2.25 4.85 -4.08
N GLU A 83 -2.31 6.16 -3.82
CA GLU A 83 -2.04 6.75 -2.52
C GLU A 83 -3.34 7.14 -1.79
N THR A 84 -3.40 6.84 -0.50
CA THR A 84 -4.46 7.26 0.42
C THR A 84 -3.82 7.98 1.60
N TYR A 85 -4.17 9.25 1.78
CA TYR A 85 -3.68 10.09 2.87
C TYR A 85 -4.72 10.12 4.00
N PHE A 86 -4.26 10.07 5.25
CA PHE A 86 -5.10 10.15 6.45
C PHE A 86 -4.32 10.64 7.67
#